data_AF-A0A6A5A1T2-F1
#
_entry.id   AF-A0A6A5A1T2-F1
#
_cell.length_a   1.000
_cell.length_b   1.000
_cell.length_c   1.000
_cell.angle_alpha   90.00
_cell.angle_beta   90.00
_cell.angle_gamma   90.00
#
_symmetry.space_group_name_H-M   'P 1'
#
loop_
_entity.id
_entity.type
_entity.pdbx_description
1 polymer ?
#
loop_
_entity_poly.entity_id
_entity_poly.type
_entity_poly.pdbx_seq_one_letter_code
_entity_poly.pdbx_strand_id
1 'polypeptide(L)'
;WAFHRNAWSRFGVSFGWSTISDLDRFSVNVHGDRHKDALKTLWVLLTASTLHLIWSERNKAQFEDAAVLPRRVWLELSFLGWMTSVRRWLRLQDPACPTRASALDVLAQLRVQAPYRPLWAKHPLSLVLAPTAAAGPRPQHSRAQDPPQRPAPP
;
A
#
# COMPACT_ATOMS: atom_id res chain seq x y z
N TRP A 1 -7.61 -14.59 4.31
CA TRP A 1 -7.50 -14.58 2.83
C TRP A 1 -8.81 -14.64 2.07
N ALA A 2 -9.83 -15.44 2.45
CA ALA A 2 -11.06 -15.62 1.67
C ALA A 2 -11.74 -14.32 1.18
N PHE A 3 -11.78 -13.29 2.03
CA PHE A 3 -12.28 -11.96 1.67
C PHE A 3 -11.57 -11.37 0.42
N HIS A 4 -10.24 -11.31 0.45
CA HIS A 4 -9.44 -10.83 -0.68
C HIS A 4 -9.56 -11.76 -1.89
N ARG A 5 -9.49 -13.08 -1.69
CA ARG A 5 -9.67 -14.05 -2.78
C ARG A 5 -10.98 -13.83 -3.53
N ASN A 6 -12.08 -13.60 -2.82
CA ASN A 6 -13.38 -13.36 -3.44
C ASN A 6 -13.39 -12.08 -4.29
N ALA A 7 -12.75 -11.01 -3.81
CA ALA A 7 -12.64 -9.77 -4.57
C ALA A 7 -11.75 -9.92 -5.83
N TRP A 8 -10.77 -10.81 -5.79
CA TRP A 8 -9.83 -11.03 -6.89
C TRP A 8 -10.23 -12.19 -7.81
N SER A 9 -11.39 -12.82 -7.55
CA SER A 9 -11.85 -14.04 -8.22
C SER A 9 -11.89 -13.92 -9.75
N ARG A 10 -12.24 -12.74 -10.29
CA ARG A 10 -12.23 -12.45 -11.73
C ARG A 10 -10.90 -12.76 -12.41
N PHE A 11 -9.78 -12.57 -11.71
CA PHE A 11 -8.43 -12.75 -12.25
C PHE A 11 -7.85 -14.14 -11.97
N GLY A 12 -8.57 -15.01 -11.26
CA GLY A 12 -8.09 -16.35 -10.92
C GLY A 12 -6.88 -16.37 -9.99
N VAL A 13 -6.61 -15.27 -9.28
CA VAL A 13 -5.43 -15.13 -8.41
C VAL A 13 -5.58 -15.97 -7.14
N SER A 14 -4.55 -16.76 -6.83
CA SER A 14 -4.49 -17.56 -5.62
C SER A 14 -4.00 -16.77 -4.41
N PHE A 15 -4.51 -17.13 -3.23
CA PHE A 15 -4.06 -16.64 -1.93
C PHE A 15 -3.76 -17.85 -1.03
N GLY A 16 -2.92 -18.76 -1.52
CA GLY A 16 -2.43 -19.92 -0.76
C GLY A 16 -1.04 -19.63 -0.16
N TRP A 17 -0.69 -20.33 0.91
CA TRP A 17 0.65 -20.18 1.49
C TRP A 17 1.75 -20.52 0.48
N SER A 18 1.54 -21.56 -0.33
CA SER A 18 2.47 -21.97 -1.40
C SER A 18 2.77 -20.87 -2.41
N THR A 19 1.81 -19.98 -2.71
CA THR A 19 2.04 -18.81 -3.60
C THR A 19 2.61 -17.62 -2.85
N ILE A 20 2.30 -17.47 -1.56
CA ILE A 20 2.78 -16.37 -0.70
C ILE A 20 4.26 -16.56 -0.35
N SER A 21 4.71 -17.80 -0.12
CA SER A 21 6.10 -18.12 0.18
C SER A 21 6.99 -18.19 -1.06
N ASP A 22 6.40 -18.39 -2.25
CA ASP A 22 7.10 -18.52 -3.53
C ASP A 22 6.39 -17.69 -4.60
N LEU A 23 6.93 -16.50 -4.86
CA LEU A 23 6.34 -15.49 -5.74
C LEU A 23 6.37 -15.89 -7.21
N ASP A 24 7.17 -16.88 -7.59
CA ASP A 24 7.25 -17.37 -8.97
C ASP A 24 6.05 -18.23 -9.34
N ARG A 25 5.35 -18.75 -8.33
CA ARG A 25 4.07 -19.44 -8.50
C ARG A 25 2.87 -18.50 -8.71
N PHE A 26 3.10 -17.18 -8.74
CA PHE A 26 2.03 -16.23 -9.02
C PHE A 26 1.47 -16.44 -10.44
N SER A 27 0.17 -16.71 -10.52
CA SER A 27 -0.53 -16.94 -11.78
C SER A 27 -1.87 -16.20 -11.81
N VAL A 28 -2.34 -15.98 -13.03
CA VAL A 28 -3.62 -15.33 -13.36
C VAL A 28 -4.33 -16.17 -14.41
N ASN A 29 -5.65 -16.02 -14.52
CA ASN A 29 -6.41 -16.55 -15.64
C ASN A 29 -6.32 -15.62 -16.87
N VAL A 30 -6.99 -15.99 -17.97
CA VAL A 30 -7.01 -15.22 -19.22
C VAL A 30 -7.47 -13.76 -19.06
N HIS A 31 -8.32 -13.46 -18.07
CA HIS A 31 -8.77 -12.09 -17.82
C HIS A 31 -7.70 -11.20 -17.18
N GLY A 32 -6.73 -11.82 -16.50
CA GLY A 32 -5.62 -11.12 -15.86
C GLY A 32 -4.35 -11.05 -16.70
N ASP A 33 -4.25 -11.80 -17.80
CA ASP A 33 -3.00 -12.00 -18.54
C ASP A 33 -2.37 -10.67 -19.01
N ARG A 34 -3.18 -9.81 -19.64
CA ARG A 34 -2.76 -8.46 -20.08
C ARG A 34 -2.31 -7.54 -18.94
N HIS A 35 -2.68 -7.85 -17.70
CA HIS A 35 -2.36 -7.07 -16.50
C HIS A 35 -1.49 -7.86 -15.51
N LYS A 36 -0.84 -8.94 -15.93
CA LYS A 36 -0.20 -9.91 -15.01
C LYS A 36 0.82 -9.26 -14.08
N ASP A 37 1.69 -8.40 -14.58
CA ASP A 37 2.71 -7.72 -13.77
C ASP A 37 2.08 -6.78 -12.74
N ALA A 38 1.09 -5.99 -13.16
CA ALA A 38 0.36 -5.11 -12.26
C ALA A 38 -0.41 -5.89 -11.19
N LEU A 39 -1.06 -7.00 -11.56
CA LEU A 39 -1.73 -7.90 -10.63
C LEU A 39 -0.73 -8.50 -9.64
N LYS A 40 0.45 -8.94 -10.09
CA LYS A 40 1.52 -9.45 -9.22
C LYS A 40 1.95 -8.39 -8.22
N THR A 41 2.22 -7.17 -8.67
CA THR A 41 2.60 -6.04 -7.80
C THR A 41 1.52 -5.74 -6.76
N LEU A 42 0.27 -5.54 -7.19
CA LEU A 42 -0.84 -5.23 -6.28
C LEU A 42 -1.07 -6.35 -5.27
N TRP A 43 -0.91 -7.60 -5.71
CA TRP A 43 -1.04 -8.78 -4.85
C TRP A 43 0.08 -8.88 -3.83
N VAL A 44 1.33 -8.63 -4.21
CA VAL A 44 2.49 -8.58 -3.29
C VAL A 44 2.28 -7.50 -2.23
N LEU A 45 1.83 -6.30 -2.63
CA LEU A 45 1.54 -5.23 -1.69
C LEU A 45 0.45 -5.61 -0.69
N LEU A 46 -0.59 -6.33 -1.15
CA LEU A 46 -1.68 -6.81 -0.31
C LEU A 46 -1.23 -7.91 0.66
N THR A 47 -0.48 -8.89 0.18
CA THR A 47 -0.01 -10.00 1.03
C THR A 47 0.97 -9.49 2.07
N ALA A 48 1.93 -8.65 1.68
CA ALA A 48 2.88 -8.03 2.60
C ALA A 48 2.18 -7.18 3.66
N SER A 49 1.26 -6.28 3.28
CA SER A 49 0.55 -5.43 4.26
C SER A 49 -0.33 -6.24 5.20
N THR A 50 -0.96 -7.32 4.70
CA THR A 50 -1.84 -8.17 5.51
C THR A 50 -1.03 -9.06 6.47
N LEU A 51 0.11 -9.60 6.03
CA LEU A 51 1.01 -10.35 6.91
C LEU A 51 1.59 -9.46 8.00
N HIS A 52 1.99 -8.23 7.66
CA HIS A 52 2.44 -7.24 8.64
C HIS A 52 1.35 -6.95 9.67
N LEU A 53 0.10 -6.71 9.23
CA LEU A 53 -1.03 -6.53 10.14
C LEU A 53 -1.22 -7.73 11.08
N ILE A 54 -1.19 -8.96 10.55
CA ILE A 54 -1.32 -10.18 11.36
C ILE A 54 -0.22 -10.26 12.42
N TRP A 55 1.03 -10.01 12.01
CA TRP A 55 2.17 -10.03 12.91
C TRP A 55 2.05 -8.96 14.00
N SER A 56 1.74 -7.71 13.62
CA SER A 56 1.62 -6.59 14.56
C SER A 56 0.53 -6.82 15.61
N GLU A 57 -0.65 -7.25 15.19
CA GLU A 57 -1.77 -7.46 16.12
C GLU A 57 -1.56 -8.70 17.00
N ARG A 58 -0.91 -9.75 16.48
CA ARG A 58 -0.52 -10.90 17.30
C ARG A 58 0.49 -10.49 18.38
N ASN A 59 1.47 -9.67 18.04
CA ASN A 59 2.47 -9.20 19.01
C ASN A 59 1.82 -8.32 20.09
N LYS A 60 0.92 -7.40 19.73
CA LYS A 60 0.19 -6.61 20.74
C LYS A 60 -0.61 -7.50 21.68
N ALA A 61 -1.32 -8.50 21.16
CA ALA A 61 -2.07 -9.43 22.01
C ALA A 61 -1.15 -10.24 22.93
N GLN A 62 0.05 -10.59 22.48
CA GLN A 62 1.01 -11.36 23.25
C GLN A 62 1.76 -10.55 24.32
N PHE A 63 2.11 -9.29 24.02
CA PHE A 63 3.04 -8.50 24.83
C PHE A 63 2.41 -7.28 25.50
N GLU A 64 1.23 -6.84 25.06
CA GLU A 64 0.56 -5.62 25.52
C GLU A 64 -0.85 -5.89 26.07
N ASP A 65 -1.23 -7.16 26.26
CA ASP A 65 -2.56 -7.61 26.71
C ASP A 65 -3.72 -6.99 25.89
N ALA A 66 -3.45 -6.72 24.61
CA ALA A 66 -4.43 -6.11 23.72
C ALA A 66 -5.52 -7.12 23.32
N ALA A 67 -6.79 -6.68 23.35
CA ALA A 67 -7.91 -7.49 22.91
C ALA A 67 -7.81 -7.88 21.43
N VAL A 68 -8.23 -9.11 21.10
CA VAL A 68 -8.27 -9.60 19.72
C VAL A 68 -9.28 -8.79 18.90
N LEU A 69 -8.84 -8.25 17.76
CA LEU A 69 -9.71 -7.46 16.90
C LEU A 69 -10.89 -8.29 16.35
N PRO A 70 -12.11 -7.73 16.34
CA PRO A 70 -13.25 -8.35 15.66
C PRO A 70 -12.99 -8.56 14.16
N ARG A 71 -13.58 -9.62 13.59
CA ARG A 71 -13.40 -9.98 12.17
C ARG A 71 -13.65 -8.81 11.20
N ARG A 72 -14.67 -7.98 11.43
CA ARG A 72 -14.99 -6.85 10.55
C ARG A 72 -13.85 -5.82 10.52
N VAL A 73 -13.23 -5.57 11.68
CA VAL A 73 -12.10 -4.65 11.81
C VAL A 73 -10.87 -5.21 11.09
N TRP A 74 -10.60 -6.52 11.18
CA TRP A 74 -9.54 -7.15 10.40
C TRP A 74 -9.66 -6.93 8.90
N LEU A 75 -10.86 -7.14 8.33
CA LEU A 75 -11.09 -6.98 6.88
C LEU A 75 -10.91 -5.53 6.44
N GLU A 76 -11.37 -4.60 7.26
CA GLU A 76 -11.26 -3.17 6.98
C GLU A 76 -9.81 -2.69 7.08
N LEU A 77 -9.08 -3.10 8.12
CA LEU A 77 -7.67 -2.74 8.29
C LEU A 77 -6.78 -3.41 7.23
N SER A 78 -7.02 -4.66 6.85
CA SER A 78 -6.23 -5.31 5.79
C SER A 78 -6.44 -4.59 4.45
N PHE A 79 -7.66 -4.14 4.17
CA PHE A 79 -7.96 -3.30 3.03
C PHE A 79 -7.23 -1.95 3.10
N LEU A 80 -7.37 -1.19 4.19
CA LEU A 80 -6.77 0.14 4.33
C LEU A 80 -5.23 0.10 4.32
N GLY A 81 -4.63 -0.92 4.96
CA GLY A 81 -3.19 -1.17 4.92
C GLY A 81 -2.72 -1.41 3.49
N TRP A 82 -3.43 -2.26 2.74
CA TRP A 82 -3.16 -2.48 1.32
C TRP A 82 -3.29 -1.20 0.50
N MET A 83 -4.38 -0.44 0.66
CA MET A 83 -4.58 0.83 -0.06
C MET A 83 -3.47 1.84 0.23
N THR A 84 -2.97 1.86 1.46
CA THR A 84 -1.85 2.73 1.85
C THR A 84 -0.56 2.34 1.12
N SER A 85 -0.25 1.04 1.08
CA SER A 85 0.88 0.50 0.31
C SER A 85 0.75 0.78 -1.19
N VAL A 86 -0.44 0.60 -1.77
CA VAL A 86 -0.74 0.90 -3.17
C VAL A 86 -0.56 2.38 -3.49
N ARG A 87 -1.14 3.28 -2.68
CA ARG A 87 -0.96 4.74 -2.86
C ARG A 87 0.51 5.13 -2.84
N ARG A 88 1.27 4.60 -1.87
CA ARG A 88 2.71 4.87 -1.77
C ARG A 88 3.45 4.36 -3.01
N TRP A 89 3.18 3.14 -3.45
CA TRP A 89 3.80 2.57 -4.65
C TRP A 89 3.49 3.39 -5.90
N LEU A 90 2.21 3.75 -6.13
CA LEU A 90 1.76 4.56 -7.28
C LEU A 90 2.40 5.95 -7.36
N ARG A 91 2.68 6.57 -6.20
CA ARG A 91 3.37 7.87 -6.12
C ARG A 91 4.87 7.78 -6.42
N LEU A 92 5.49 6.62 -6.21
CA LEU A 92 6.91 6.38 -6.47
C LEU A 92 7.17 5.95 -7.91
N GLN A 93 6.16 5.47 -8.62
CA GLN A 93 6.31 5.07 -10.02
C GLN A 93 6.29 6.27 -10.97
N ASP A 94 7.07 6.17 -12.04
CA ASP A 94 6.96 7.09 -13.19
C ASP A 94 5.49 7.13 -13.69
N PRO A 95 4.89 8.32 -13.85
CA PRO A 95 3.56 8.47 -14.43
C PRO A 95 3.37 7.74 -15.77
N ALA A 96 4.41 7.63 -16.60
CA ALA A 96 4.40 6.95 -17.90
C ALA A 96 4.67 5.44 -17.81
N CYS A 97 4.92 4.88 -16.62
CA CYS A 97 5.16 3.46 -16.44
C CYS A 97 3.92 2.62 -16.86
N PRO A 98 4.05 1.67 -17.79
CA PRO A 98 2.92 0.85 -18.24
C PRO A 98 2.32 0.00 -17.10
N THR A 99 3.16 -0.53 -16.20
CA THR A 99 2.70 -1.28 -15.02
C THR A 99 1.87 -0.41 -14.08
N ARG A 100 2.23 0.88 -13.94
CA ARG A 100 1.47 1.85 -13.14
C ARG A 100 0.08 2.10 -13.74
N ALA A 101 0.00 2.34 -15.05
CA ALA A 101 -1.28 2.50 -15.75
C ALA A 101 -2.15 1.24 -15.62
N SER A 102 -1.57 0.08 -15.89
CA SER A 102 -2.22 -1.24 -15.75
C SER A 102 -2.71 -1.51 -14.31
N ALA A 103 -1.96 -1.08 -13.29
CA ALA A 103 -2.39 -1.18 -11.90
C ALA A 103 -3.62 -0.31 -11.60
N LEU A 104 -3.71 0.90 -12.15
CA LEU A 104 -4.90 1.75 -12.01
C LEU A 104 -6.13 1.11 -12.66
N ASP A 105 -5.98 0.50 -13.84
CA ASP A 105 -7.06 -0.22 -14.51
C ASP A 105 -7.54 -1.44 -13.70
N VAL A 106 -6.61 -2.19 -13.11
CA VAL A 106 -6.94 -3.30 -12.21
C VAL A 106 -7.64 -2.81 -10.96
N LEU A 107 -7.18 -1.71 -10.35
CA LEU A 107 -7.84 -1.12 -9.17
C LEU A 107 -9.26 -0.66 -9.47
N ALA A 108 -9.50 -0.09 -10.67
CA ALA A 108 -10.85 0.26 -11.12
C ALA A 108 -11.75 -0.98 -11.23
N GLN A 109 -11.23 -2.09 -11.75
CA GLN A 109 -11.95 -3.37 -11.80
C GLN A 109 -12.19 -4.00 -10.42
N LEU A 110 -11.24 -3.88 -9.49
CA LEU A 110 -11.36 -4.39 -8.12
C LEU A 110 -12.35 -3.57 -7.30
N ARG A 111 -12.46 -2.26 -7.54
CA ARG A 111 -13.38 -1.35 -6.83
C ARG A 111 -14.85 -1.76 -6.95
N VAL A 112 -15.24 -2.34 -8.09
CA VAL A 112 -16.63 -2.77 -8.32
C VAL A 112 -16.94 -4.17 -7.78
N GLN A 113 -15.93 -4.90 -7.30
CA GLN A 113 -16.13 -6.26 -6.79
C GLN A 113 -16.85 -6.24 -5.44
N ALA A 114 -17.79 -7.17 -5.26
CA ALA A 114 -18.74 -7.17 -4.15
C ALA A 114 -18.10 -7.03 -2.74
N PRO A 115 -16.97 -7.70 -2.41
CA PRO A 115 -16.36 -7.57 -1.07
C PRO A 115 -15.75 -6.18 -0.82
N TYR A 116 -15.29 -5.53 -1.89
CA TYR A 116 -14.51 -4.30 -1.86
C TYR A 116 -15.37 -3.05 -2.01
N ARG A 117 -16.42 -3.13 -2.82
CA ARG A 117 -17.38 -2.04 -3.07
C ARG A 117 -17.82 -1.28 -1.80
N PRO A 118 -18.28 -1.93 -0.71
CA PRO A 118 -18.70 -1.20 0.49
C PRO A 118 -17.54 -0.51 1.22
N LEU A 119 -16.34 -1.07 1.18
CA LEU A 119 -15.17 -0.44 1.81
C LEU A 119 -14.70 0.78 1.05
N TRP A 120 -14.75 0.75 -0.29
CA TRP A 120 -14.48 1.93 -1.11
C TRP A 120 -15.54 3.02 -0.92
N ALA A 121 -16.80 2.65 -0.73
CA ALA A 121 -17.86 3.62 -0.42
C ALA A 121 -17.64 4.27 0.97
N LYS A 122 -17.21 3.48 1.96
CA LYS A 122 -16.86 3.97 3.31
C LYS A 122 -15.60 4.83 3.30
N HIS A 123 -14.62 4.52 2.44
CA HIS A 123 -13.30 5.15 2.38
C HIS A 123 -12.98 5.68 0.98
N PRO A 124 -13.70 6.70 0.48
CA PRO A 124 -13.55 7.17 -0.89
C PRO A 124 -12.16 7.76 -1.17
N LEU A 125 -11.49 8.29 -0.14
CA LEU A 125 -10.17 8.91 -0.25
C LEU A 125 -9.00 7.90 -0.19
N SER A 126 -9.30 6.60 -0.04
CA SER A 126 -8.28 5.55 0.08
C SER A 126 -7.38 5.38 -1.14
N LEU A 127 -7.68 5.98 -2.29
CA LEU A 127 -6.81 6.01 -3.48
C LEU A 127 -6.44 7.40 -3.98
N VAL A 128 -6.77 8.46 -3.23
CA VAL A 128 -6.41 9.80 -3.66
C VAL A 128 -4.89 9.96 -3.66
N LEU A 129 -4.34 10.17 -4.85
CA LEU A 129 -2.90 10.29 -5.07
C LEU A 129 -2.36 11.69 -4.81
N ALA A 130 -3.24 12.67 -4.58
CA ALA A 130 -2.88 14.07 -4.35
C ALA A 130 -1.74 14.19 -3.32
N PRO A 131 -0.80 15.12 -3.50
CA PRO A 131 0.17 15.43 -2.47
C PRO A 131 -0.59 15.76 -1.18
N THR A 132 -0.26 15.11 -0.07
CA THR A 132 -0.53 15.74 1.23
C THR A 132 0.21 17.05 1.15
N ALA A 133 -0.50 18.19 1.17
CA ALA A 133 0.11 19.51 1.05
C ALA A 133 1.39 19.53 1.88
N ALA A 134 2.51 19.83 1.23
CA ALA A 134 3.80 19.90 1.91
C ALA A 134 3.61 20.84 3.10
N ALA A 135 3.88 20.35 4.31
CA ALA A 135 4.10 21.24 5.44
C ALA A 135 5.05 22.33 4.97
N GLY A 136 4.59 23.59 5.05
CA GLY A 136 5.21 24.74 4.41
C GLY A 136 6.71 24.85 4.72
N PRO A 137 7.47 25.58 3.89
CA PRO A 137 8.91 25.69 4.04
C PRO A 137 9.25 26.12 5.48
N ARG A 138 10.05 25.30 6.17
CA ARG A 138 10.66 25.69 7.45
C ARG A 138 11.46 26.97 7.21
N PRO A 139 11.33 27.99 8.07
CA PRO A 139 12.09 29.21 7.91
C PRO A 139 13.59 28.88 7.98
N GLN A 140 14.33 29.23 6.92
CA GLN A 140 15.78 29.20 6.94
C GLN A 140 16.25 30.24 7.94
N HIS A 141 16.85 29.82 9.04
CA HIS A 141 17.66 30.71 9.85
C HIS A 141 18.85 31.16 9.01
N SER A 142 18.82 32.40 8.53
CA SER A 142 20.00 33.09 8.00
C SER A 142 21.10 33.05 9.05
N ARG A 143 22.14 32.27 8.77
CA ARG A 143 23.37 32.23 9.57
C ARG A 143 24.07 33.57 9.38
N ALA A 144 24.18 34.31 10.48
CA ALA A 144 24.84 35.60 10.55
C ALA A 144 26.31 35.51 10.09
N GLN A 145 26.76 36.63 9.54
CA GLN A 145 28.06 36.91 8.94
C GLN A 145 29.27 36.54 9.82
N ASP A 146 30.35 36.13 9.16
CA ASP A 146 31.70 35.92 9.72
C ASP A 146 32.24 37.16 10.45
N PRO A 147 32.99 36.99 11.56
CA PRO A 147 33.70 38.08 12.22
C PRO A 147 35.04 38.42 11.53
N PRO A 148 35.55 39.67 11.65
CA PRO A 148 36.75 40.11 10.95
C PRO A 148 38.04 39.59 11.61
N GLN A 149 39.03 39.26 10.77
CA GLN A 149 40.38 38.85 11.18
C GLN A 149 41.15 40.00 11.88
N ARG A 150 41.83 39.69 12.99
CA ARG A 150 42.81 40.58 13.65
C ARG A 150 44.21 40.38 13.05
N PRO A 151 45.02 41.44 12.89
CA PRO A 151 46.42 41.31 12.46
C PRO A 151 47.35 40.97 13.64
N ALA A 152 48.46 40.30 13.32
CA ALA A 152 49.52 39.90 14.25
C ALA A 152 50.42 41.10 14.64
N PRO A 153 50.93 41.15 15.90
CA PRO A 153 51.87 42.18 16.36
C PRO A 153 53.34 41.75 16.14
N PRO A 154 54.34 42.66 16.33
CA PRO A 154 55.57 42.75 15.55
C PRO A 154 56.63 41.67 15.82
#